data_AF-A0A8I0KZU3-F1
#
_entry.id   AF-A0A8I0KZU3-F1
#
_cell.length_a   1.000
_cell.length_b   1.000
_cell.length_c   1.000
_cell.angle_alpha   90.00
_cell.angle_beta   90.00
_cell.angle_gamma   90.00
#
_symmetry.space_group_name_H-M   'P 1'
#
loop_
_entity.id
_entity.type
_entity.pdbx_description
1 polymer ?
#
loop_
_entity_poly.entity_id
_entity_poly.type
_entity_poly.pdbx_seq_one_letter_code
_entity_poly.pdbx_strand_id
1 'polypeptide(L)'
;MGSSLAHVAILGVKDIDTLLDLGFAYSTGTRGYPMDLVSAHKWFNLAALSGSEEAQHCRADIADQMTGREIAQAQRAARTWLAGHRTH
;
A
#
# COMPACT_ATOMS: atom_id res chain seq x y z
N MET A 1 10.35 -25.51 -18.23
CA MET A 1 10.99 -25.02 -16.99
C MET A 1 10.87 -23.51 -16.99
N GLY A 2 9.84 -22.95 -16.39
CA GLY A 2 9.60 -21.51 -16.51
C GLY A 2 8.46 -21.06 -15.61
N SER A 3 8.77 -20.85 -14.34
CA SER A 3 8.02 -19.96 -13.46
C SER A 3 9.01 -19.42 -12.44
N SER A 4 9.42 -18.18 -12.64
CA SER A 4 10.32 -17.43 -11.78
C SER A 4 9.70 -17.28 -10.39
N LEU A 5 10.08 -18.17 -9.46
CA LEU A 5 9.72 -18.11 -8.04
C LEU A 5 10.52 -17.05 -7.25
N ALA A 6 11.25 -16.17 -7.93
CA ALA A 6 12.16 -15.22 -7.30
C ALA A 6 11.52 -13.88 -6.90
N HIS A 7 10.22 -13.64 -7.18
CA HIS A 7 9.60 -12.35 -6.88
C HIS A 7 8.73 -12.32 -5.60
N VAL A 8 8.41 -13.48 -5.01
CA VAL A 8 7.46 -13.57 -3.89
C VAL A 8 8.15 -13.49 -2.52
N ALA A 9 9.47 -13.68 -2.45
CA ALA A 9 10.18 -13.91 -1.18
C ALA A 9 11.08 -12.75 -0.68
N ILE A 10 10.92 -11.51 -1.16
CA ILE A 10 11.74 -10.36 -0.69
C ILE A 10 11.04 -9.52 0.41
N LEU A 11 9.82 -9.81 0.83
CA LEU A 11 9.09 -8.98 1.82
C LEU A 11 8.75 -9.71 3.14
N GLY A 12 9.64 -10.58 3.61
CA GLY A 12 9.48 -11.33 4.86
C GLY A 12 9.44 -10.53 6.18
N VAL A 13 9.29 -9.20 6.15
CA VAL A 13 9.19 -8.37 7.38
C VAL A 13 8.08 -7.30 7.29
N LYS A 14 7.13 -7.40 6.36
CA LYS A 14 6.01 -6.45 6.31
C LYS A 14 4.70 -7.18 6.17
N ASP A 15 4.13 -7.47 7.32
CA ASP A 15 2.83 -8.07 7.49
C ASP A 15 1.77 -7.32 6.67
N ILE A 16 1.12 -8.05 5.76
CA ILE A 16 0.06 -7.55 4.88
C ILE A 16 -1.06 -6.93 5.72
N ASP A 17 -1.36 -7.54 6.87
CA ASP A 17 -2.43 -7.10 7.77
C ASP A 17 -2.08 -5.75 8.39
N THR A 18 -0.82 -5.55 8.80
CA THR A 18 -0.33 -4.25 9.28
C THR A 18 -0.47 -3.14 8.21
N LEU A 19 -0.20 -3.45 6.94
CA LEU A 19 -0.35 -2.49 5.85
C LEU A 19 -1.83 -2.20 5.55
N LEU A 20 -2.70 -3.20 5.63
CA LEU A 20 -4.16 -3.02 5.54
C LEU A 20 -4.68 -2.14 6.67
N ASP A 21 -4.29 -2.43 7.91
CA ASP A 21 -4.69 -1.68 9.10
C ASP A 21 -4.29 -0.20 9.02
N LEU A 22 -3.09 0.10 8.52
CA LEU A 22 -2.68 1.48 8.26
C LEU A 22 -3.52 2.11 7.16
N GLY A 23 -3.83 1.38 6.09
CA GLY A 23 -4.74 1.84 5.04
C GLY A 23 -6.10 2.26 5.61
N PHE A 24 -6.71 1.43 6.45
CA PHE A 24 -7.98 1.71 7.12
C PHE A 24 -7.89 2.86 8.12
N ALA A 25 -6.82 2.93 8.91
CA ALA A 25 -6.64 3.99 9.89
C ALA A 25 -6.59 5.37 9.22
N TYR A 26 -5.85 5.50 8.11
CA TYR A 26 -5.78 6.74 7.34
C TYR A 26 -7.03 7.01 6.50
N SER A 27 -7.76 6.00 6.02
CA SER A 27 -9.00 6.24 5.26
C SER A 27 -10.15 6.72 6.14
N THR A 28 -10.15 6.33 7.43
CA THR A 28 -11.21 6.66 8.39
C THR A 28 -10.81 7.72 9.41
N GLY A 29 -9.54 8.08 9.49
CA GLY A 29 -9.03 9.00 10.51
C GLY A 29 -9.13 8.43 11.93
N THR A 30 -8.79 7.14 12.11
CA THR A 30 -8.90 6.43 13.39
C THR A 30 -7.53 6.07 13.97
N ARG A 31 -7.49 5.52 15.20
CA ARG A 31 -6.26 5.11 15.90
C ARG A 31 -5.20 6.21 16.03
N GLY A 32 -5.63 7.48 16.07
CA GLY A 32 -4.76 8.66 16.18
C GLY A 32 -4.17 9.15 14.85
N TYR A 33 -4.53 8.53 13.72
CA TYR A 33 -4.14 8.99 12.39
C TYR A 33 -5.18 9.96 11.83
N PRO A 34 -4.76 11.02 11.11
CA PRO A 34 -5.70 11.89 10.41
C PRO A 34 -6.31 11.16 9.21
N MET A 35 -7.50 11.59 8.80
CA MET A 35 -8.07 11.16 7.53
C MET A 35 -7.23 11.71 6.37
N ASP A 36 -6.55 10.83 5.65
CA ASP A 36 -5.66 11.16 4.54
C ASP A 36 -5.67 10.03 3.50
N LEU A 37 -6.40 10.25 2.40
CA LEU A 37 -6.55 9.28 1.32
C LEU A 37 -5.23 9.01 0.58
N VAL A 38 -4.27 9.96 0.57
CA VAL A 38 -2.96 9.74 -0.04
C VAL A 38 -2.17 8.70 0.76
N SER A 39 -2.19 8.82 2.09
CA SER A 39 -1.56 7.85 2.98
C SER A 39 -2.29 6.51 2.95
N ALA A 40 -3.63 6.51 2.97
CA ALA A 40 -4.42 5.28 2.85
C ALA A 40 -4.11 4.52 1.55
N HIS A 41 -4.15 5.20 0.41
CA HIS A 41 -3.85 4.61 -0.89
C HIS A 41 -2.42 4.09 -0.96
N LYS A 42 -1.44 4.78 -0.36
CA LYS A 42 -0.07 4.28 -0.27
C LYS A 42 -0.03 2.92 0.42
N TRP A 43 -0.66 2.77 1.58
CA TRP A 43 -0.60 1.54 2.36
C TRP A 43 -1.37 0.38 1.71
N PHE A 44 -2.56 0.65 1.18
CA PHE A 44 -3.28 -0.35 0.37
C PHE A 44 -2.49 -0.75 -0.88
N ASN A 45 -1.81 0.19 -1.54
CA ASN A 45 -0.95 -0.15 -2.68
C ASN A 45 0.21 -1.07 -2.29
N LEU A 46 0.80 -0.88 -1.12
CA LEU A 46 1.87 -1.74 -0.62
C LEU A 46 1.35 -3.14 -0.26
N ALA A 47 0.21 -3.23 0.43
CA ALA A 47 -0.43 -4.50 0.74
C ALA A 47 -0.86 -5.27 -0.53
N ALA A 48 -1.39 -4.55 -1.53
CA ALA A 48 -1.78 -5.10 -2.82
C ALA A 48 -0.58 -5.68 -3.59
N LEU A 49 0.57 -4.97 -3.57
CA LEU A 49 1.81 -5.46 -4.18
C LEU A 49 2.38 -6.69 -3.47
N SER A 50 2.06 -6.87 -2.20
CA SER A 50 2.40 -8.07 -1.42
C SER A 50 1.41 -9.23 -1.58
N GLY A 51 0.32 -9.04 -2.36
CA GLY A 51 -0.63 -10.11 -2.71
C GLY A 51 -2.01 -10.02 -2.06
N SER A 52 -2.35 -8.94 -1.34
CA SER A 52 -3.69 -8.77 -0.77
C SER A 52 -4.73 -8.33 -1.82
N GLU A 53 -5.72 -9.17 -2.08
CA GLU A 53 -6.87 -8.82 -2.92
C GLU A 53 -7.78 -7.78 -2.26
N GLU A 54 -7.97 -7.86 -0.94
CA GLU A 54 -8.70 -6.84 -0.17
C GLU A 54 -8.07 -5.45 -0.35
N ALA A 55 -6.75 -5.36 -0.24
CA ALA A 55 -6.05 -4.11 -0.45
C ALA A 55 -6.16 -3.60 -1.90
N GLN A 56 -6.28 -4.50 -2.89
CA GLN A 56 -6.52 -4.10 -4.28
C GLN A 56 -7.89 -3.42 -4.43
N HIS A 57 -8.93 -4.01 -3.83
CA HIS A 57 -10.27 -3.43 -3.80
C HIS A 57 -10.28 -2.10 -3.05
N CYS A 58 -9.80 -2.06 -1.80
CA CYS A 58 -9.77 -0.82 -1.02
C CYS A 58 -8.97 0.30 -1.70
N ARG A 59 -7.86 -0.02 -2.37
CA ARG A 59 -7.09 0.96 -3.15
C ARG A 59 -7.92 1.54 -4.30
N ALA A 60 -8.65 0.70 -5.03
CA ALA A 60 -9.51 1.13 -6.13
C ALA A 60 -10.66 2.02 -5.61
N ASP A 61 -11.34 1.57 -4.57
CA ASP A 61 -12.51 2.25 -4.00
C ASP A 61 -12.18 3.68 -3.54
N ILE A 62 -11.03 3.88 -2.88
CA ILE A 62 -10.63 5.22 -2.45
C ILE A 62 -10.03 6.06 -3.58
N ALA A 63 -9.50 5.44 -4.64
CA ALA A 63 -8.94 6.17 -5.77
C ALA A 63 -10.02 6.97 -6.52
N ASP A 64 -11.27 6.50 -6.50
CA ASP A 64 -12.42 7.21 -7.07
C ASP A 64 -12.73 8.54 -6.36
N GLN A 65 -12.22 8.73 -5.14
CA GLN A 65 -12.36 9.96 -4.35
C GLN A 65 -11.12 10.87 -4.43
N MET A 66 -10.09 10.46 -5.16
CA MET A 66 -8.81 11.15 -5.25
C MET A 66 -8.62 11.79 -6.62
N THR A 67 -7.87 12.88 -6.65
CA THR A 67 -7.37 13.44 -7.91
C THR A 67 -6.23 12.60 -8.46
N GLY A 68 -6.01 12.67 -9.78
CA GLY A 68 -4.85 12.01 -10.42
C GLY A 68 -3.50 12.46 -9.83
N ARG A 69 -3.41 13.69 -9.31
CA ARG A 69 -2.22 14.20 -8.63
C ARG A 69 -1.98 13.48 -7.30
N GLU A 70 -3.04 13.27 -6.51
CA GLU A 70 -2.99 12.57 -5.22
C GLU A 70 -2.66 11.08 -5.42
N ILE A 71 -3.26 10.43 -6.42
CA ILE A 71 -2.93 9.04 -6.77
C ILE A 71 -1.44 8.93 -7.15
N ALA A 72 -0.94 9.84 -8.00
CA ALA A 72 0.46 9.85 -8.38
C ALA A 72 1.39 10.09 -7.17
N GLN A 73 0.96 10.91 -6.21
CA GLN A 73 1.69 11.14 -4.96
C GLN A 73 1.73 9.89 -4.08
N ALA A 74 0.60 9.22 -3.87
CA ALA A 74 0.51 7.99 -3.09
C ALA A 74 1.40 6.89 -3.67
N GLN A 75 1.35 6.70 -5.00
CA GLN A 75 2.19 5.72 -5.69
C GLN A 75 3.69 6.06 -5.62
N ARG A 76 4.07 7.35 -5.74
CA ARG A 76 5.45 7.79 -5.51
C ARG A 76 5.90 7.46 -4.09
N ALA A 77 5.09 7.78 -3.09
CA ALA A 77 5.41 7.51 -1.70
C ALA A 77 5.55 6.00 -1.40
N ALA A 78 4.73 5.15 -2.01
CA ALA A 78 4.87 3.70 -1.92
C ALA A 78 6.19 3.21 -2.53
N ARG A 79 6.56 3.71 -3.73
CA ARG A 79 7.86 3.38 -4.36
C ARG A 79 9.05 3.82 -3.51
N THR A 80 9.03 5.05 -2.98
CA THR A 80 10.09 5.56 -2.10
C THR A 80 10.23 4.69 -0.85
N TRP A 81 9.10 4.30 -0.25
CA TRP A 81 9.12 3.44 0.91
C TRP A 81 9.69 2.05 0.57
N LEU A 82 9.31 1.45 -0.56
CA LEU A 82 9.89 0.17 -1.00
C LEU A 82 11.40 0.28 -1.21
N ALA A 83 11.86 1.34 -1.87
CA ALA A 83 13.28 1.57 -2.13
C ALA A 83 14.10 1.69 -0.83
N GLY A 84 13.59 2.41 0.16
CA GLY A 84 14.26 2.57 1.46
C GLY A 84 14.26 1.31 2.34
N HIS A 85 13.38 0.34 2.05
CA HIS A 85 13.30 -0.92 2.79
C HIS A 85 13.92 -2.10 2.03
N ARG A 86 14.52 -1.86 0.86
CA ARG A 86 15.16 -2.88 0.02
C ARG A 86 16.68 -2.99 0.22
N THR A 87 17.25 -2.20 1.13
CA THR A 87 18.71 -2.00 1.27
C THR A 87 19.37 -2.65 2.49
N HIS A 88 18.72 -3.60 3.17
CA HIS A 88 19.34 -4.43 4.21
C HIS A 88 18.79 -5.86 4.14
#